data_AF-A0A8T4KPH9-F1
#
_entry.id   AF-A0A8T4KPH9-F1
#
_cell.length_a   1.000
_cell.length_b   1.000
_cell.length_c   1.000
_cell.angle_alpha   90.00
_cell.angle_beta   90.00
_cell.angle_gamma   90.00
#
_symmetry.space_group_name_H-M   'P 1'
#
loop_
_entity.id
_entity.type
_entity.pdbx_description
1 polymer ?
#
loop_
_entity_poly.entity_id
_entity_poly.type
_entity_poly.pdbx_seq_one_letter_code
_entity_poly.pdbx_strand_id
1 'polypeptide(L)' 'MKKLALLPIIFSLLLISTALAAIPSVINYQGKLTDASDNPLTGSYNFVFKIYDVSTGGTALWSETQNNVVV' A
#
# COMPACT_ATOMS: atom_id res chain seq x y z
N MET A 1 -3.86 -51.62 15.85
CA MET A 1 -4.92 -50.68 15.40
C MET A 1 -4.67 -49.21 15.75
N LYS A 2 -3.77 -48.86 16.70
CA LYS A 2 -3.50 -47.45 17.07
C LYS A 2 -2.70 -46.63 16.04
N LYS A 3 -1.98 -47.29 15.12
CA LYS A 3 -1.14 -46.64 14.09
C LYS A 3 -1.93 -46.06 12.90
N LEU A 4 -3.18 -46.48 12.69
CA LEU A 4 -4.04 -45.99 11.59
C LEU A 4 -4.66 -44.61 11.87
N ALA A 5 -4.73 -44.17 13.14
CA ALA A 5 -5.34 -42.89 13.51
C ALA A 5 -4.40 -41.67 13.31
N LEU A 6 -3.10 -41.89 13.07
CA LEU A 6 -2.12 -40.80 12.85
C LEU A 6 -2.09 -40.28 11.41
N LEU A 7 -2.51 -41.09 10.43
CA LEU A 7 -2.48 -40.75 9.00
C LEU A 7 -3.34 -39.51 8.65
N PRO A 8 -4.60 -39.37 9.14
CA PRO A 8 -5.40 -38.19 8.84
C PRO A 8 -4.89 -36.93 9.54
N ILE A 9 -4.25 -37.06 10.70
CA ILE A 9 -3.65 -35.94 11.44
C ILE A 9 -2.43 -35.41 10.68
N ILE A 10 -1.56 -36.29 10.21
CA ILE A 10 -0.40 -35.93 9.39
C ILE A 10 -0.84 -35.29 8.07
N PHE A 11 -1.88 -35.85 7.42
CA PHE A 11 -2.46 -35.28 6.20
C PHE A 11 -3.08 -33.89 6.45
N SER A 12 -3.76 -33.68 7.58
CA SER A 12 -4.31 -32.38 7.96
C SER A 12 -3.22 -31.35 8.31
N LEU A 13 -2.07 -31.77 8.85
CA LEU A 13 -0.92 -30.89 9.09
C LEU A 13 -0.20 -30.50 7.78
N LEU A 14 -0.21 -31.38 6.77
CA LEU A 14 0.35 -31.11 5.43
C LEU A 14 -0.47 -30.12 4.60
N LEU A 15 -1.74 -29.87 4.98
CA LEU A 15 -2.63 -28.92 4.29
C LEU A 15 -2.57 -27.50 4.86
N ILE A 16 -1.72 -27.24 5.87
CA ILE A 16 -1.51 -25.90 6.41
C ILE A 16 -0.65 -25.11 5.41
N SER A 17 -1.31 -24.55 4.41
CA SER A 17 -0.71 -23.58 3.49
C SER A 17 -0.38 -22.31 4.26
N THR A 18 0.89 -21.91 4.26
CA THR A 18 1.30 -20.59 4.76
C THR A 18 0.76 -19.52 3.82
N ALA A 19 -0.27 -18.79 4.23
CA ALA A 19 -0.72 -17.62 3.52
C ALA A 19 0.37 -16.53 3.59
N LEU A 20 1.11 -16.32 2.49
CA LEU A 20 2.05 -15.21 2.36
C LEU A 20 1.27 -13.95 1.98
N ALA A 21 1.01 -13.08 2.95
CA ALA A 21 0.49 -11.75 2.68
C ALA A 21 1.63 -10.85 2.18
N ALA A 22 1.65 -10.54 0.89
CA ALA A 22 2.58 -9.56 0.34
C ALA A 22 2.21 -8.16 0.85
N ILE A 23 3.20 -7.43 1.39
CA ILE A 23 3.02 -6.03 1.76
C ILE A 23 2.92 -5.21 0.46
N PRO A 24 1.87 -4.40 0.25
CA PRO A 24 1.77 -3.55 -0.93
C PRO A 24 2.95 -2.57 -0.98
N SER A 25 3.64 -2.54 -2.10
CA SER A 25 4.75 -1.61 -2.34
C SER A 25 4.31 -0.28 -2.94
N VAL A 26 3.00 -0.08 -3.09
CA VAL A 26 2.39 1.11 -3.72
C VAL A 26 1.25 1.63 -2.86
N ILE A 27 1.06 2.95 -2.91
CA ILE A 27 -0.04 3.64 -2.24
C ILE A 27 -0.96 4.21 -3.33
N ASN A 28 -2.23 3.82 -3.30
CA ASN A 28 -3.23 4.40 -4.18
C ASN A 28 -3.67 5.76 -3.63
N TYR A 29 -3.78 6.76 -4.49
CA TYR A 29 -4.24 8.10 -4.15
C TYR A 29 -5.29 8.58 -5.17
N GLN A 30 -6.30 9.29 -4.67
CA GLN A 30 -7.32 9.96 -5.48
C GLN A 30 -7.61 11.32 -4.85
N GLY A 31 -7.89 12.33 -5.66
CA GLY A 31 -8.14 13.68 -5.17
C GLY A 31 -8.67 14.62 -6.25
N LYS A 32 -9.03 15.84 -5.82
CA LYS A 32 -9.44 16.95 -6.68
C LYS A 32 -8.46 18.10 -6.45
N LEU A 33 -7.90 18.66 -7.51
CA LEU A 33 -7.09 19.86 -7.43
C LEU A 33 -7.99 21.09 -7.58
N THR A 34 -7.97 21.99 -6.60
CA THR A 34 -8.75 23.23 -6.62
C THR A 34 -7.88 24.46 -6.38
N ASP A 35 -8.38 25.61 -6.81
CA ASP A 35 -7.83 26.91 -6.41
C ASP A 35 -8.31 27.32 -5.01
N ALA A 36 -7.88 28.50 -4.55
CA ALA A 36 -8.27 29.04 -3.24
C ALA A 36 -9.77 29.40 -3.12
N SER A 37 -10.52 29.38 -4.23
CA SER A 37 -11.97 29.60 -4.29
C SER A 37 -12.74 28.29 -4.52
N ASP A 38 -12.11 27.13 -4.34
CA ASP A 38 -12.66 25.78 -4.56
C ASP A 38 -13.02 25.42 -6.02
N ASN A 39 -12.62 26.23 -6.99
CA ASN A 39 -12.84 25.92 -8.40
C ASN A 39 -11.91 24.78 -8.83
N PRO A 40 -12.40 23.77 -9.57
CA PRO A 40 -11.55 22.73 -10.12
C PRO A 40 -10.49 23.32 -11.06
N LEU A 41 -9.24 22.94 -10.86
CA LEU A 41 -8.17 23.24 -11.80
C LEU A 41 -8.10 22.16 -12.87
N THR A 42 -7.71 22.56 -14.08
CA THR A 42 -7.49 21.66 -15.22
C THR A 42 -6.09 21.89 -15.78
N GLY A 43 -5.43 20.81 -16.19
CA GLY A 43 -4.10 20.89 -16.80
C GLY A 43 -3.17 19.77 -16.37
N SER A 44 -1.87 19.94 -16.61
CA SER A 44 -0.84 18.98 -16.20
C SER A 44 -0.02 19.55 -15.05
N TYR A 45 0.10 18.77 -13.98
CA TYR A 45 0.80 19.17 -12.76
C TYR A 45 1.78 18.09 -12.30
N ASN A 46 2.84 18.51 -11.61
CA ASN A 46 3.75 17.59 -10.93
C ASN A 46 3.33 17.46 -9.46
N PHE A 47 3.18 16.22 -8.99
CA PHE A 47 2.87 15.91 -7.60
C PHE A 47 4.08 15.29 -6.92
N VAL A 48 4.41 15.75 -5.71
CA VAL A 48 5.46 15.16 -4.88
C VAL A 48 4.84 14.61 -3.62
N PHE A 49 4.92 13.30 -3.44
CA PHE A 49 4.45 12.60 -2.25
C PHE A 49 5.61 12.35 -1.31
N LYS A 50 5.42 12.55 -0.01
CA LYS A 50 6.45 12.37 1.02
C LYS A 50 5.85 11.70 2.25
N ILE A 51 6.62 10.81 2.87
CA ILE A 51 6.27 10.14 4.13
C ILE A 51 7.26 10.57 5.20
N TYR A 52 6.74 10.91 6.38
CA TYR A 52 7.48 11.33 7.57
C TYR A 52 7.01 10.51 8.78
N ASP A 53 7.87 10.36 9.77
CA ASP A 53 7.56 9.75 11.08
C ASP A 53 7.39 10.79 12.21
N VAL A 54 7.62 12.07 11.93
CA VAL A 54 7.43 13.18 12.87
C VAL A 54 6.44 14.22 12.33
N SER A 55 5.76 14.91 13.25
CA SER A 55 4.71 15.88 12.90
C SER A 55 5.25 17.17 12.27
N THR A 56 6.47 17.60 12.60
CA THR A 56 7.07 18.86 12.11
C THR A 56 8.59 18.75 12.00
N GLY A 57 9.19 19.51 11.06
CA GLY A 57 10.64 19.76 11.01
C GLY A 57 11.58 18.59 10.64
N GLY A 58 11.05 17.39 10.36
CA GLY A 58 11.85 16.19 10.05
C GLY A 58 12.22 15.99 8.57
N THR A 59 13.03 14.97 8.31
CA THR A 59 13.41 14.52 6.96
C THR A 59 12.41 13.49 6.44
N ALA A 60 12.11 13.55 5.13
CA ALA A 60 11.23 12.56 4.52
C ALA A 60 11.91 11.18 4.50
N LEU A 61 11.23 10.16 5.04
CA LEU A 61 11.65 8.76 4.99
C LEU A 61 11.51 8.18 3.57
N TRP A 62 10.59 8.75 2.79
CA TRP A 62 10.33 8.38 1.41
C TRP A 62 9.81 9.59 0.65
N SER A 63 10.17 9.67 -0.64
CA SER A 63 9.69 10.69 -1.55
C SER A 63 9.51 10.12 -2.94
N GLU A 64 8.44 10.52 -3.61
CA GLU A 64 8.17 10.16 -5.01
C GLU A 64 7.63 11.36 -5.76
N THR A 65 8.03 11.49 -7.02
CA THR A 65 7.55 12.54 -7.92
C THR A 65 6.75 11.89 -9.05
N GLN A 66 5.49 12.30 -9.17
CA GLN A 66 4.61 11.99 -10.30
C GLN A 66 4.58 13.19 -11.23
N ASN A 67 5.22 13.06 -12.39
CA ASN A 67 5.35 14.15 -13.34
C ASN A 67 4.17 14.18 -14.32
N ASN A 68 3.73 15.38 -14.67
CA ASN A 68 2.76 15.64 -15.75
C ASN A 68 1.46 14.85 -15.59
N VAL A 69 0.93 14.79 -14.37
CA VAL A 69 -0.38 14.20 -14.08
C VAL A 69 -1.45 15.15 -14.60
N VAL A 70 -2.31 14.63 -15.48
CA VAL A 70 -3.44 15.37 -16.02
C VAL A 70 -4.59 15.34 -15.03
N VAL A 71 -5.11 16.51 -14.67
CA VAL A 71 -6.24 16.71 -13.75
C VAL A 71 -7.39 17.45 -14.43
#